data_AF-A0A0G2G7W0-F1
#
_entry.id   AF-A0A0G2G7W0-F1
#
_cell.length_a   1.000
_cell.length_b   1.000
_cell.length_c   1.000
_cell.angle_alpha   90.00
_cell.angle_beta   90.00
_cell.angle_gamma   90.00
#
_symmetry.space_group_name_H-M   'P 1'
#
loop_
_entity.id
_entity.type
_entity.pdbx_description
1 polymer ?
#
loop_
_entity_poly.entity_id
_entity_poly.type
_entity_poly.pdbx_seq_one_letter_code
_entity_poly.pdbx_strand_id
1 'polypeptide(L)'
;MAHFALFLTFLSLFTSSALAAFGVTKSSSSYVVDAGSSNPFIVTISSSSCDITSIKYRGEEFQYSGKGSHISSGLGSATVSSEIVDSNIAKITCATSTLTHYIIVKSGESALYMGTYFSEEPSIGEARFIARLDNSKLPLEYPFGVDSTTADSTSTVEGSDVFVVDGQTRSKFYSSQRFIDDKVQCVYRDDDAIHACMILQPLSYEGSSGD
;
A
#
# COMPACT_ATOMS: atom_id res chain seq x y z
N MET A 1 -23.08 68.03 13.91
CA MET A 1 -22.39 66.74 14.11
C MET A 1 -23.19 65.68 13.38
N ALA A 2 -22.75 65.24 12.20
CA ALA A 2 -23.38 64.15 11.46
C ALA A 2 -22.67 62.84 11.86
N HIS A 3 -23.42 61.86 12.35
CA HIS A 3 -22.90 60.53 12.66
C HIS A 3 -23.10 59.62 11.46
N PHE A 4 -21.99 59.17 10.88
CA PHE A 4 -21.93 58.23 9.78
C PHE A 4 -21.91 56.81 10.35
N ALA A 5 -23.01 56.07 10.20
CA ALA A 5 -23.08 54.67 10.63
C ALA A 5 -22.51 53.77 9.53
N LEU A 6 -21.35 53.17 9.81
CA LEU A 6 -20.71 52.18 8.95
C LEU A 6 -21.36 50.80 9.19
N PHE A 7 -22.12 50.30 8.22
CA PHE A 7 -22.65 48.93 8.24
C PHE A 7 -21.56 47.97 7.74
N LEU A 8 -21.05 47.10 8.62
CA LEU A 8 -20.10 46.05 8.27
C LEU A 8 -20.90 44.77 7.94
N THR A 9 -21.00 44.42 6.66
CA THR A 9 -21.60 43.16 6.20
C THR A 9 -20.60 42.02 6.39
N PHE A 10 -20.88 41.14 7.35
CA PHE A 10 -20.16 39.87 7.54
C PHE A 10 -20.67 38.85 6.48
N LEU A 11 -19.85 38.55 5.47
CA LEU A 11 -20.12 37.50 4.50
C LEU A 11 -19.59 36.17 5.07
N SER A 12 -20.48 35.35 5.63
CA SER A 12 -20.14 34.00 6.08
C SER A 12 -19.83 33.11 4.86
N LEU A 13 -18.54 32.86 4.62
CA LEU A 13 -18.09 31.83 3.70
C LEU A 13 -18.43 30.46 4.30
N PHE A 14 -19.58 29.90 3.92
CA PHE A 14 -19.86 28.48 4.11
C PHE A 14 -18.97 27.70 3.15
N THR A 15 -17.77 27.36 3.60
CA THR A 15 -16.98 26.31 2.94
C THR A 15 -17.72 25.00 3.20
N SER A 16 -18.46 24.52 2.20
CA SER A 16 -18.85 23.11 2.17
C SER A 16 -17.58 22.29 2.22
N SER A 17 -17.28 21.73 3.38
CA SER A 17 -16.35 20.61 3.49
C SER A 17 -16.93 19.50 2.63
N ALA A 18 -16.43 19.34 1.40
CA ALA A 18 -16.71 18.17 0.61
C ALA A 18 -16.18 16.98 1.41
N LEU A 19 -17.07 16.21 2.04
CA LEU A 19 -16.68 14.90 2.55
C LEU A 19 -16.13 14.13 1.35
N ALA A 20 -14.88 13.66 1.44
CA ALA A 20 -14.35 12.69 0.49
C ALA A 20 -15.30 11.49 0.51
N ALA A 21 -16.01 11.26 -0.60
CA ALA A 21 -17.00 10.21 -0.67
C ALA A 21 -16.29 8.89 -0.96
N PHE A 22 -16.41 7.94 -0.03
CA PHE A 22 -15.99 6.56 -0.25
C PHE A 22 -16.59 6.00 -1.55
N GLY A 23 -15.80 5.28 -2.33
CA GLY A 23 -16.32 4.59 -3.51
C GLY A 23 -15.25 4.08 -4.47
N VAL A 24 -15.73 3.47 -5.56
CA VAL A 24 -14.90 2.97 -6.66
C VAL A 24 -15.28 3.72 -7.94
N THR A 25 -14.30 4.41 -8.53
CA THR A 25 -14.41 4.99 -9.87
C THR A 25 -13.76 4.04 -10.87
N LYS A 26 -14.56 3.51 -11.80
CA LYS A 26 -14.08 2.62 -12.86
C LYS A 26 -13.74 3.42 -14.12
N SER A 27 -12.56 3.16 -14.68
CA SER A 27 -12.18 3.58 -16.02
C SER A 27 -11.95 2.36 -16.93
N SER A 28 -11.55 2.57 -18.18
CA SER A 28 -11.15 1.46 -19.06
C SER A 28 -9.87 0.76 -18.60
N SER A 29 -8.95 1.49 -17.95
CA SER A 29 -7.61 1.01 -17.58
C SER A 29 -7.43 0.75 -16.09
N SER A 30 -8.36 1.19 -15.25
CA SER A 30 -8.19 1.12 -13.80
C SER A 30 -9.48 1.16 -12.99
N TYR A 31 -9.35 0.75 -11.74
CA TYR A 31 -10.26 1.03 -10.64
C TYR A 31 -9.57 1.97 -9.67
N VAL A 32 -10.14 3.16 -9.43
CA VAL A 32 -9.68 4.09 -8.41
C VAL A 32 -10.60 3.96 -7.20
N VAL A 33 -10.04 3.55 -6.07
CA VAL A 33 -10.77 3.34 -4.82
C VAL A 33 -10.42 4.46 -3.86
N ASP A 34 -11.42 5.24 -3.45
CA ASP A 34 -11.30 6.25 -2.39
C ASP A 34 -11.88 5.66 -1.10
N ALA A 35 -11.07 5.60 -0.05
CA ALA A 35 -11.50 5.08 1.25
C ALA A 35 -12.49 6.00 1.97
N GLY A 36 -12.60 7.28 1.60
CA GLY A 36 -13.40 8.27 2.34
C GLY A 36 -12.94 8.44 3.80
N SER A 37 -11.65 8.21 4.06
CA SER A 37 -11.05 8.33 5.39
C SER A 37 -10.68 9.77 5.74
N SER A 38 -10.53 10.05 7.04
CA SER A 38 -10.18 11.39 7.54
C SER A 38 -8.80 11.86 7.05
N ASN A 39 -7.85 10.93 6.94
CA ASN A 39 -6.58 11.11 6.24
C ASN A 39 -6.71 10.50 4.83
N PRO A 40 -6.98 11.30 3.78
CA PRO A 40 -7.40 10.79 2.47
C PRO A 40 -6.51 9.67 1.97
N PHE A 41 -7.11 8.53 1.63
CA PHE A 41 -6.41 7.35 1.15
C PHE A 41 -7.08 6.87 -0.13
N ILE A 42 -6.34 6.99 -1.25
CA ILE A 42 -6.83 6.68 -2.59
C ILE A 42 -5.86 5.73 -3.25
N VAL A 43 -6.37 4.61 -3.77
CA VAL A 43 -5.54 3.58 -4.41
C VAL A 43 -6.05 3.34 -5.82
N THR A 44 -5.13 3.25 -6.79
CA THR A 44 -5.45 2.91 -8.17
C THR A 44 -4.95 1.52 -8.50
N ILE A 45 -5.85 0.67 -9.00
CA ILE A 45 -5.58 -0.71 -9.39
C ILE A 45 -5.77 -0.85 -10.91
N SER A 46 -4.81 -1.44 -11.59
CA SER A 46 -4.88 -1.78 -13.01
C SER A 46 -6.05 -2.74 -13.29
N SER A 47 -6.91 -2.41 -14.27
CA SER A 47 -8.02 -3.28 -14.67
C SER A 47 -7.57 -4.50 -15.49
N SER A 48 -6.32 -4.52 -15.95
CA SER A 48 -5.77 -5.61 -16.77
C SER A 48 -4.81 -6.53 -16.02
N SER A 49 -4.04 -6.00 -15.06
CA SER A 49 -2.97 -6.77 -14.39
C SER A 49 -3.16 -6.94 -12.89
N CYS A 50 -4.10 -6.20 -12.28
CA CYS A 50 -4.26 -6.07 -10.82
C CYS A 50 -3.09 -5.38 -10.09
N ASP A 51 -2.12 -4.80 -10.80
CA ASP A 51 -1.08 -4.00 -10.16
C ASP A 51 -1.70 -2.78 -9.48
N ILE A 52 -1.27 -2.49 -8.26
CA ILE A 52 -1.50 -1.19 -7.64
C ILE A 52 -0.50 -0.22 -8.26
N THR A 53 -1.01 0.79 -8.95
CA THR A 53 -0.23 1.75 -9.75
C THR A 53 -0.20 3.15 -9.15
N SER A 54 -0.98 3.41 -8.10
CA SER A 54 -0.94 4.64 -7.30
C SER A 54 -1.46 4.34 -5.90
N ILE A 55 -0.81 4.90 -4.89
CA ILE A 55 -1.20 4.89 -3.48
C ILE A 55 -1.03 6.32 -2.97
N LYS A 56 -2.13 7.07 -2.93
CA LYS A 56 -2.13 8.42 -2.38
C LYS A 56 -2.59 8.41 -0.94
N TYR A 57 -1.76 8.92 -0.05
CA TYR A 57 -2.10 9.12 1.36
C TYR A 57 -1.89 10.60 1.72
N ARG A 58 -2.90 11.23 2.31
CA ARG A 58 -2.92 12.68 2.61
C ARG A 58 -2.57 13.56 1.40
N GLY A 59 -2.91 13.09 0.19
CA GLY A 59 -2.66 13.77 -1.09
C GLY A 59 -1.28 13.53 -1.70
N GLU A 60 -0.38 12.85 -1.01
CA GLU A 60 0.96 12.51 -1.49
C GLU A 60 1.00 11.11 -2.10
N GLU A 61 1.65 10.96 -3.26
CA GLU A 61 1.84 9.67 -3.94
C GLU A 61 2.97 8.85 -3.29
N PHE A 62 2.70 7.61 -2.88
CA PHE A 62 3.69 6.71 -2.27
C PHE A 62 4.02 5.50 -3.13
N GLN A 63 3.25 5.20 -4.17
CA GLN A 63 3.58 4.10 -5.07
C GLN A 63 4.83 4.44 -5.88
N TYR A 64 5.77 3.49 -5.96
CA TYR A 64 6.92 3.59 -6.86
C TYR A 64 6.46 3.65 -8.31
N SER A 65 6.94 4.66 -9.05
CA SER A 65 6.50 4.95 -10.42
C SER A 65 7.02 3.96 -11.46
N GLY A 66 8.15 3.29 -11.21
CA GLY A 66 8.78 2.39 -12.18
C GLY A 66 8.16 1.00 -12.24
N LYS A 67 7.43 0.57 -11.20
CA LYS A 67 6.81 -0.77 -11.13
C LYS A 67 5.71 -0.80 -10.08
N GLY A 68 4.57 -1.40 -10.42
CA GLY A 68 3.43 -1.55 -9.51
C GLY A 68 3.71 -2.44 -8.31
N SER A 69 2.87 -2.30 -7.29
CA SER A 69 2.79 -3.23 -6.16
C SER A 69 1.85 -4.39 -6.50
N HIS A 70 2.29 -5.63 -6.25
CA HIS A 70 1.61 -6.82 -6.76
C HIS A 70 2.03 -8.11 -6.05
N ILE A 71 1.33 -9.19 -6.38
CA ILE A 71 1.75 -10.56 -6.05
C ILE A 71 2.97 -10.97 -6.89
N SER A 72 3.93 -11.62 -6.23
CA SER A 72 5.20 -12.16 -6.76
C SER A 72 6.00 -11.15 -7.60
N SER A 73 5.87 -11.20 -8.92
CA SER A 73 6.53 -10.30 -9.88
C SER A 73 5.55 -9.53 -10.76
N GLY A 74 4.26 -9.64 -10.46
CA GLY A 74 3.13 -9.18 -11.26
C GLY A 74 2.34 -10.37 -11.81
N LEU A 75 1.00 -10.30 -11.77
CA LEU A 75 0.16 -11.33 -12.41
C LEU A 75 0.25 -11.26 -13.95
N GLY A 76 0.71 -10.12 -14.48
CA GLY A 76 0.77 -9.83 -15.92
C GLY A 76 -0.60 -9.54 -16.51
N SER A 77 -1.52 -10.50 -16.41
CA SER A 77 -2.92 -10.38 -16.81
C SER A 77 -3.82 -11.03 -15.77
N ALA A 78 -4.94 -10.38 -15.44
CA ALA A 78 -5.96 -10.87 -14.54
C ALA A 78 -7.35 -10.39 -14.99
N THR A 79 -8.37 -11.19 -14.68
CA THR A 79 -9.75 -10.71 -14.75
C THR A 79 -10.02 -9.89 -13.50
N VAL A 80 -10.07 -8.57 -13.64
CA VAL A 80 -10.26 -7.64 -12.51
C VAL A 80 -11.68 -7.10 -12.46
N SER A 81 -12.37 -7.33 -11.34
CA SER A 81 -13.71 -6.83 -11.06
C SER A 81 -13.76 -6.06 -9.74
N SER A 82 -14.78 -5.21 -9.59
CA SER A 82 -15.03 -4.43 -8.38
C SER A 82 -16.48 -4.58 -7.93
N GLU A 83 -16.69 -4.63 -6.63
CA GLU A 83 -18.02 -4.65 -5.99
C GLU A 83 -18.02 -3.73 -4.77
N ILE A 84 -19.14 -3.04 -4.54
CA ILE A 84 -19.41 -2.39 -3.25
C ILE A 84 -20.31 -3.33 -2.43
N VAL A 85 -19.79 -3.83 -1.32
CA VAL A 85 -20.48 -4.69 -0.36
C VAL A 85 -20.95 -3.83 0.82
N ASP A 86 -22.18 -4.04 1.28
CA ASP A 86 -22.79 -3.37 2.44
C ASP A 86 -22.69 -1.83 2.45
N SER A 87 -22.57 -1.23 1.25
CA SER A 87 -22.39 0.21 1.03
C SER A 87 -21.12 0.83 1.62
N ASN A 88 -20.25 0.06 2.26
CA ASN A 88 -19.07 0.57 2.98
C ASN A 88 -17.79 -0.25 2.75
N ILE A 89 -17.84 -1.30 1.93
CA ILE A 89 -16.67 -2.13 1.59
C ILE A 89 -16.51 -2.16 0.08
N ALA A 90 -15.35 -1.71 -0.41
CA ALA A 90 -14.96 -1.84 -1.81
C ALA A 90 -14.08 -3.07 -1.94
N LYS A 91 -14.56 -4.07 -2.67
CA LYS A 91 -13.84 -5.32 -2.93
C LYS A 91 -13.40 -5.36 -4.39
N ILE A 92 -12.10 -5.39 -4.62
CA ILE A 92 -11.49 -5.66 -5.92
C ILE A 92 -11.09 -7.15 -5.93
N THR A 93 -11.52 -7.87 -6.96
CA THR A 93 -11.18 -9.29 -7.16
C THR A 93 -10.37 -9.43 -8.44
N CYS A 94 -9.25 -10.12 -8.36
CA CYS A 94 -8.31 -10.33 -9.44
C CYS A 94 -8.09 -11.82 -9.65
N ALA A 95 -8.70 -12.39 -10.68
CA ALA A 95 -8.66 -13.82 -10.95
C ALA A 95 -7.73 -14.16 -12.11
N THR A 96 -6.90 -15.19 -11.91
CA THR A 96 -6.17 -15.94 -12.94
C THR A 96 -6.70 -17.38 -12.97
N SER A 97 -6.05 -18.28 -13.71
CA SER A 97 -6.41 -19.70 -13.72
C SER A 97 -6.10 -20.44 -12.41
N THR A 98 -5.10 -19.97 -11.64
CA THR A 98 -4.60 -20.68 -10.45
C THR A 98 -4.54 -19.84 -9.18
N LEU A 99 -4.87 -18.54 -9.29
CA LEU A 99 -4.74 -17.57 -8.22
C LEU A 99 -5.91 -16.59 -8.26
N THR A 100 -6.53 -16.33 -7.10
CA THR A 100 -7.44 -15.20 -6.93
C THR A 100 -6.93 -14.29 -5.82
N HIS A 101 -6.64 -13.04 -6.16
CA HIS A 101 -6.19 -12.02 -5.24
C HIS A 101 -7.34 -11.04 -4.94
N TYR A 102 -7.47 -10.66 -3.68
CA TYR A 102 -8.49 -9.75 -3.20
C TYR A 102 -7.80 -8.52 -2.59
N ILE A 103 -8.25 -7.34 -3.01
CA ILE A 103 -7.89 -6.06 -2.39
C ILE A 103 -9.19 -5.42 -1.89
N ILE A 104 -9.27 -5.20 -0.59
CA ILE A 104 -10.48 -4.73 0.09
C ILE A 104 -10.17 -3.40 0.79
N VAL A 105 -11.02 -2.41 0.58
CA VAL A 105 -10.97 -1.11 1.24
C VAL A 105 -12.28 -0.91 2.00
N LYS A 106 -12.18 -0.57 3.28
CA LYS A 106 -13.34 -0.26 4.11
C LYS A 106 -13.47 1.26 4.28
N SER A 107 -14.69 1.76 4.17
CA SER A 107 -15.00 3.18 4.30
C SER A 107 -14.50 3.72 5.64
N GLY A 108 -13.78 4.85 5.59
CA GLY A 108 -13.22 5.52 6.76
C GLY A 108 -11.82 5.05 7.16
N GLU A 109 -11.31 3.96 6.58
CA GLU A 109 -10.04 3.34 6.99
C GLU A 109 -8.97 3.51 5.91
N SER A 110 -7.83 4.09 6.27
CA SER A 110 -6.66 4.23 5.38
C SER A 110 -5.85 2.94 5.34
N ALA A 111 -6.49 1.85 4.89
CA ALA A 111 -5.90 0.51 4.87
C ALA A 111 -6.31 -0.29 3.63
N LEU A 112 -5.43 -1.21 3.23
CA LEU A 112 -5.74 -2.27 2.27
C LEU A 112 -5.79 -3.60 3.01
N TYR A 113 -6.96 -4.23 3.02
CA TYR A 113 -7.11 -5.61 3.45
C TYR A 113 -6.88 -6.51 2.24
N MET A 114 -5.97 -7.47 2.36
CA MET A 114 -5.60 -8.34 1.26
C MET A 114 -5.76 -9.81 1.64
N GLY A 115 -6.17 -10.60 0.66
CA GLY A 115 -6.23 -12.05 0.75
C GLY A 115 -5.85 -12.65 -0.59
N THR A 116 -5.16 -13.79 -0.57
CA THR A 116 -4.78 -14.48 -1.81
C THR A 116 -5.10 -15.95 -1.67
N TYR A 117 -5.91 -16.44 -2.59
CA TYR A 117 -6.23 -17.85 -2.72
C TYR A 117 -5.43 -18.44 -3.87
N PHE A 118 -4.76 -19.57 -3.62
CA PHE A 118 -4.04 -20.35 -4.62
C PHE A 118 -4.72 -21.70 -4.75
N SER A 119 -5.07 -22.10 -5.98
CA SER A 119 -5.46 -23.49 -6.26
C SER A 119 -4.27 -24.35 -6.68
N GLU A 120 -3.16 -23.73 -7.05
CA GLU A 120 -1.88 -24.35 -7.39
C GLU A 120 -0.72 -23.47 -6.89
N GLU A 121 0.41 -24.08 -6.57
CA GLU A 121 1.65 -23.37 -6.19
C GLU A 121 2.14 -22.47 -7.35
N PRO A 122 2.57 -21.22 -7.09
CA PRO A 122 3.21 -20.40 -8.11
C PRO A 122 4.42 -21.09 -8.75
N SER A 123 4.55 -21.00 -10.08
CA SER A 123 5.63 -21.65 -10.83
C SER A 123 7.05 -21.21 -10.43
N ILE A 124 7.19 -20.04 -9.81
CA ILE A 124 8.45 -19.51 -9.30
C ILE A 124 8.88 -20.18 -7.98
N GLY A 125 8.00 -20.95 -7.33
CA GLY A 125 8.25 -21.62 -6.06
C GLY A 125 8.22 -20.69 -4.83
N GLU A 126 7.66 -19.49 -4.99
CA GLU A 126 7.40 -18.54 -3.90
C GLU A 126 6.08 -17.79 -4.10
N ALA A 127 5.39 -17.53 -2.98
CA ALA A 127 4.23 -16.65 -2.91
C ALA A 127 4.58 -15.43 -2.04
N ARG A 128 4.43 -14.23 -2.58
CA ARG A 128 4.61 -12.99 -1.82
C ARG A 128 3.71 -11.89 -2.35
N PHE A 129 3.40 -10.92 -1.50
CA PHE A 129 2.98 -9.59 -1.94
C PHE A 129 4.15 -8.63 -1.75
N ILE A 130 4.38 -7.73 -2.71
CA ILE A 130 5.38 -6.67 -2.58
C ILE A 130 4.75 -5.29 -2.81
N ALA A 131 4.74 -4.49 -1.75
CA ALA A 131 4.48 -3.06 -1.84
C ALA A 131 5.77 -2.36 -2.28
N ARG A 132 5.81 -1.87 -3.51
CA ARG A 132 6.92 -1.06 -4.03
C ARG A 132 6.59 0.39 -3.77
N LEU A 133 7.06 0.91 -2.66
CA LEU A 133 6.84 2.30 -2.25
C LEU A 133 8.04 3.17 -2.63
N ASP A 134 7.81 4.47 -2.77
CA ASP A 134 8.86 5.44 -3.05
C ASP A 134 9.80 5.58 -1.84
N ASN A 135 11.01 5.02 -1.97
CA ASN A 135 12.02 5.04 -0.92
C ASN A 135 12.47 6.46 -0.55
N SER A 136 12.37 7.44 -1.46
CA SER A 136 12.69 8.83 -1.12
C SER A 136 11.69 9.44 -0.12
N LYS A 137 10.52 8.81 0.04
CA LYS A 137 9.45 9.25 0.93
C LYS A 137 9.34 8.40 2.18
N LEU A 138 9.68 7.11 2.12
CA LEU A 138 9.64 6.21 3.27
C LEU A 138 10.99 5.47 3.39
N PRO A 139 12.08 6.17 3.75
CA PRO A 139 13.44 5.61 3.69
C PRO A 139 13.80 4.73 4.89
N LEU A 140 13.02 4.75 5.96
CA LEU A 140 13.34 4.03 7.20
C LEU A 140 12.58 2.71 7.28
N GLU A 141 13.20 1.70 7.88
CA GLU A 141 12.64 0.36 8.04
C GLU A 141 12.46 0.01 9.53
N TYR A 142 11.34 -0.62 9.88
CA TYR A 142 10.98 -1.02 11.24
C TYR A 142 10.59 -2.51 11.27
N PRO A 143 11.03 -3.30 12.28
CA PRO A 143 11.68 -2.86 13.53
C PRO A 143 13.21 -2.87 13.53
N PHE A 144 13.84 -3.39 12.48
CA PHE A 144 15.27 -3.73 12.50
C PHE A 144 16.20 -2.61 12.00
N GLY A 145 15.65 -1.44 11.63
CA GLY A 145 16.45 -0.33 11.16
C GLY A 145 17.13 -0.64 9.82
N VAL A 146 18.36 -0.16 9.64
CA VAL A 146 19.03 -0.10 8.34
C VAL A 146 19.69 -1.39 7.87
N ASP A 147 19.57 -2.49 8.63
CA ASP A 147 20.27 -3.75 8.36
C ASP A 147 19.84 -4.39 7.03
N SER A 148 18.60 -4.16 6.61
CA SER A 148 18.05 -4.59 5.32
C SER A 148 18.14 -3.55 4.21
N THR A 149 18.63 -2.34 4.51
CA THR A 149 18.77 -1.28 3.51
C THR A 149 19.97 -1.56 2.62
N THR A 150 19.72 -1.98 1.38
CA THR A 150 20.77 -2.30 0.38
C THR A 150 21.00 -1.21 -0.66
N ALA A 151 20.30 -0.08 -0.55
CA ALA A 151 20.53 1.08 -1.42
C ALA A 151 21.99 1.54 -1.32
N ASP A 152 22.51 2.11 -2.42
CA ASP A 152 23.88 2.63 -2.50
C ASP A 152 24.99 1.60 -2.22
N SER A 153 24.68 0.31 -2.38
CA SER A 153 25.69 -0.76 -2.24
C SER A 153 26.88 -0.55 -3.17
N THR A 154 28.08 -0.73 -2.62
CA THR A 154 29.34 -0.59 -3.36
C THR A 154 29.84 -1.91 -3.94
N SER A 155 29.41 -3.04 -3.38
CA SER A 155 29.72 -4.37 -3.89
C SER A 155 28.70 -5.41 -3.42
N THR A 156 28.71 -6.56 -4.11
CA THR A 156 28.00 -7.77 -3.70
C THR A 156 28.97 -8.72 -3.00
N VAL A 157 28.53 -9.29 -1.88
CA VAL A 157 29.30 -10.27 -1.10
C VAL A 157 28.91 -11.68 -1.50
N GLU A 158 27.61 -11.96 -1.58
CA GLU A 158 27.06 -13.28 -1.88
C GLU A 158 25.84 -13.16 -2.80
N GLY A 159 25.80 -14.02 -3.84
CA GLY A 159 24.67 -14.12 -4.77
C GLY A 159 24.29 -12.79 -5.39
N SER A 160 23.06 -12.37 -5.13
CA SER A 160 22.50 -11.08 -5.54
C SER A 160 21.61 -10.47 -4.45
N ASP A 161 21.89 -10.84 -3.20
CA ASP A 161 21.06 -10.51 -2.04
C ASP A 161 21.86 -10.14 -0.78
N VAL A 162 23.19 -10.30 -0.78
CA VAL A 162 24.07 -9.78 0.29
C VAL A 162 25.04 -8.76 -0.29
N PHE A 163 25.06 -7.56 0.30
CA PHE A 163 25.74 -6.39 -0.25
C PHE A 163 26.61 -5.68 0.80
N VAL A 164 27.55 -4.84 0.35
CA VAL A 164 28.28 -3.90 1.22
C VAL A 164 27.72 -2.49 1.04
N VAL A 165 27.25 -1.90 2.14
CA VAL A 165 26.82 -0.49 2.24
C VAL A 165 27.62 0.16 3.36
N ASP A 166 28.32 1.27 3.09
CA ASP A 166 29.17 1.97 4.05
C ASP A 166 30.15 1.07 4.83
N GLY A 167 30.70 0.06 4.15
CA GLY A 167 31.65 -0.90 4.74
C GLY A 167 31.01 -1.98 5.64
N GLN A 168 29.67 -2.05 5.71
CA GLN A 168 28.93 -3.06 6.46
C GLN A 168 28.14 -3.97 5.52
N THR A 169 27.96 -5.24 5.91
CA THR A 169 27.11 -6.17 5.16
C THR A 169 25.63 -5.88 5.39
N ARG A 170 24.84 -5.86 4.32
CA ARG A 170 23.39 -5.64 4.34
C ARG A 170 22.69 -6.67 3.46
N SER A 171 21.47 -7.03 3.83
CA SER A 171 20.65 -7.95 3.05
C SER A 171 19.19 -7.77 3.37
N LYS A 172 18.31 -7.89 2.37
CA LYS A 172 16.86 -7.99 2.57
C LYS A 172 16.46 -9.07 3.57
N PHE A 173 17.29 -10.10 3.79
CA PHE A 173 17.02 -11.16 4.77
C PHE A 173 17.23 -10.71 6.23
N TYR A 174 17.94 -9.61 6.46
CA TYR A 174 18.23 -9.10 7.80
C TYR A 174 17.03 -8.36 8.43
N SER A 175 15.94 -8.15 7.68
CA SER A 175 14.66 -7.72 8.24
C SER A 175 13.74 -8.87 8.65
N SER A 176 14.19 -10.13 8.52
CA SER A 176 13.35 -11.28 8.85
C SER A 176 13.06 -11.40 10.36
N GLN A 177 11.89 -11.95 10.67
CA GLN A 177 11.44 -12.27 12.02
C GLN A 177 10.74 -13.64 12.00
N ARG A 178 10.74 -14.35 13.12
CA ARG A 178 9.94 -15.56 13.31
C ARG A 178 8.47 -15.21 13.12
N PHE A 179 7.72 -15.96 12.31
CA PHE A 179 6.31 -15.66 12.02
C PHE A 179 5.43 -15.54 13.27
N ILE A 180 5.73 -16.30 14.33
CA ILE A 180 5.05 -16.20 15.61
C ILE A 180 5.19 -14.80 16.26
N ASP A 181 6.31 -14.11 16.02
CA ASP A 181 6.61 -12.76 16.56
C ASP A 181 6.40 -11.65 15.52
N ASP A 182 6.30 -12.01 14.24
CA ASP A 182 6.17 -11.08 13.14
C ASP A 182 4.72 -10.61 12.99
N LYS A 183 4.40 -9.50 13.66
CA LYS A 183 3.03 -8.94 13.68
C LYS A 183 2.90 -7.65 12.89
N VAL A 184 3.96 -6.85 12.88
CA VAL A 184 3.98 -5.56 12.22
C VAL A 184 5.38 -5.31 11.70
N GLN A 185 5.47 -5.01 10.41
CA GLN A 185 6.68 -4.48 9.76
C GLN A 185 6.31 -3.26 8.96
N CYS A 186 7.16 -2.26 8.95
CA CYS A 186 6.85 -0.99 8.30
C CYS A 186 8.04 -0.42 7.55
N VAL A 187 7.71 0.40 6.54
CA VAL A 187 8.60 1.47 6.07
C VAL A 187 7.98 2.82 6.45
N TYR A 188 8.82 3.80 6.81
CA TYR A 188 8.35 5.05 7.41
C TYR A 188 9.28 6.24 7.19
N ARG A 189 8.81 7.42 7.60
CA ARG A 189 9.59 8.65 7.78
C ARG A 189 9.20 9.33 9.10
N ASP A 190 10.10 10.12 9.68
CA ASP A 190 9.91 10.77 10.99
C ASP A 190 9.59 12.27 10.93
N ASP A 191 9.93 12.96 9.85
CA ASP A 191 9.76 14.41 9.68
C ASP A 191 8.28 14.84 9.57
N ASP A 192 7.48 14.05 8.86
CA ASP A 192 6.02 14.04 8.89
C ASP A 192 5.59 12.58 9.04
N ALA A 193 5.39 12.16 10.30
CA ALA A 193 5.25 10.76 10.69
C ALA A 193 4.20 10.02 9.84
N ILE A 194 4.70 9.20 8.90
CA ILE A 194 3.90 8.35 8.02
C ILE A 194 4.53 6.97 8.05
N HIS A 195 3.69 5.97 8.27
CA HIS A 195 4.08 4.57 8.31
C HIS A 195 3.22 3.80 7.31
N ALA A 196 3.86 3.04 6.43
CA ALA A 196 3.20 2.02 5.63
C ALA A 196 3.57 0.67 6.22
N CYS A 197 2.61 0.02 6.88
CA CYS A 197 2.86 -1.21 7.63
C CYS A 197 2.10 -2.39 7.04
N MET A 198 2.77 -3.55 7.01
CA MET A 198 2.09 -4.84 6.95
C MET A 198 1.66 -5.20 8.37
N ILE A 199 0.38 -5.51 8.55
CA ILE A 199 -0.16 -6.01 9.82
C ILE A 199 -0.54 -7.47 9.60
N LEU A 200 0.19 -8.37 10.25
CA LEU A 200 0.09 -9.82 10.07
C LEU A 200 -0.43 -10.44 11.37
N GLN A 201 -1.72 -10.77 11.38
CA GLN A 201 -2.35 -11.43 12.52
C GLN A 201 -2.01 -12.93 12.51
N PRO A 202 -2.21 -13.68 13.62
CA PRO A 202 -1.94 -15.12 13.63
C PRO A 202 -2.60 -15.88 12.46
N LEU A 203 -3.83 -15.53 12.09
CA LEU A 203 -4.53 -16.13 10.95
C LEU A 203 -3.91 -15.77 9.59
N SER A 204 -3.12 -14.69 9.50
CA SER A 204 -2.40 -14.33 8.26
C SER A 204 -1.35 -15.37 7.88
N TYR A 205 -0.89 -16.20 8.82
CA TYR A 205 0.11 -17.24 8.59
C TYR A 205 -0.48 -18.65 8.41
N GLU A 206 -1.81 -18.85 8.50
CA GLU A 206 -2.41 -20.19 8.45
C GLU A 206 -2.19 -20.91 7.11
N GLY A 207 -2.00 -20.13 6.03
CA GLY A 207 -1.62 -20.63 4.71
C GLY A 207 -0.11 -20.62 4.42
N SER A 208 0.73 -20.29 5.41
CA SER A 208 2.20 -20.29 5.27
C SER A 208 2.80 -21.68 5.51
N SER A 209 4.12 -21.81 5.35
CA SER A 209 4.87 -23.04 5.64
C SER A 209 6.08 -22.75 6.54
N GLY A 210 6.49 -23.72 7.37
CA GLY A 210 7.76 -23.67 8.11
C GLY A 210 7.70 -23.36 9.61
N ASP A 211 6.49 -23.28 10.19
CA ASP A 211 6.16 -22.98 11.61
C ASP A 211 6.72 -21.67 12.20
#